data_AF-A0A2R6KVC1-F1
#
_entry.id   AF-A0A2R6KVC1-F1
#
_cell.length_a   1.000
_cell.length_b   1.000
_cell.length_c   1.000
_cell.angle_alpha   90.00
_cell.angle_beta   90.00
_cell.angle_gamma   90.00
#
_symmetry.space_group_name_H-M   'P 1'
#
loop_
_entity.id
_entity.type
_entity.pdbx_description
1 polymer ?
#
loop_
_entity_poly.entity_id
_entity_poly.type
_entity_poly.pdbx_seq_one_letter_code
_entity_poly.pdbx_strand_id
1 'polypeptide(L)'
;MGIGAELRAALAAAAPYLLSHHVPAQRHRCYAPVIFGRRVRLCARCSGVYPGIAAGLVSAVVGPAVLVDLRLVAVLPLPALVDWAVTSFTPRRGTNSVRTLTGLLLGYGYGLGLTVLVSGPRLPVLGIGVGYAVVAGLLVSCSETVA
;
A
#
# COMPACT_ATOMS: atom_id res chain seq x y z
N MET A 1 32.30 21.84 5.54
CA MET A 1 30.84 21.92 5.28
C MET A 1 30.12 21.83 6.62
N GLY A 2 29.11 22.67 6.86
CA GLY A 2 28.35 22.66 8.12
C GLY A 2 27.25 21.60 8.11
N ILE A 3 26.88 21.10 9.29
CA ILE A 3 25.84 20.07 9.50
C ILE A 3 24.53 20.40 8.77
N GLY A 4 24.14 21.69 8.71
CA GLY A 4 22.93 22.12 8.00
C GLY A 4 22.99 21.96 6.47
N ALA A 5 24.18 22.06 5.86
CA ALA A 5 24.36 21.85 4.43
C ALA A 5 24.24 20.36 4.07
N GLU A 6 24.84 19.50 4.88
CA GLU A 6 24.72 18.03 4.76
C GLU A 6 23.28 17.56 4.91
N LEU A 7 22.57 18.04 5.93
CA LEU A 7 21.16 17.70 6.15
C LEU A 7 20.28 18.11 4.97
N ARG A 8 20.48 19.32 4.42
CA ARG A 8 19.73 19.80 3.27
C ARG A 8 20.00 18.96 2.03
N ALA A 9 21.25 18.56 1.80
CA ALA A 9 21.62 17.69 0.69
C ALA A 9 20.97 16.31 0.83
N ALA A 10 20.99 15.72 2.04
CA ALA A 10 20.35 14.44 2.31
C ALA A 10 18.82 14.49 2.11
N LEU A 11 18.16 15.55 2.61
CA LEU A 11 16.72 15.74 2.40
C LEU A 11 16.38 15.94 0.92
N ALA A 12 17.18 16.70 0.17
CA ALA A 12 16.99 16.88 -1.26
C ALA A 12 17.15 15.57 -2.03
N ALA A 13 18.11 14.71 -1.64
CA ALA A 13 18.32 13.39 -2.22
C ALA A 13 17.16 12.42 -1.90
N ALA A 14 16.57 12.52 -0.70
CA ALA A 14 15.45 11.69 -0.27
C ALA A 14 14.09 12.17 -0.82
N ALA A 15 13.94 13.46 -1.14
CA ALA A 15 12.67 14.06 -1.54
C ALA A 15 11.93 13.30 -2.68
N PRO A 16 12.59 12.79 -3.74
CA PRO A 16 11.92 12.03 -4.79
C PRO A 16 11.29 10.71 -4.31
N TYR A 17 11.75 10.17 -3.19
CA TYR A 17 11.30 8.89 -2.63
C TYR A 17 10.14 9.05 -1.65
N LEU A 18 9.92 10.24 -1.09
CA LEU A 18 8.86 10.49 -0.10
C LEU A 18 7.46 10.08 -0.59
N LEU A 19 7.15 10.31 -1.88
CA LEU A 19 5.83 10.03 -2.44
C LEU A 19 5.84 8.85 -3.42
N SER A 20 7.00 8.56 -4.03
CA SER A 20 7.13 7.45 -4.97
C SER A 20 7.43 6.14 -4.26
N HIS A 21 8.18 6.17 -3.15
CA HIS A 21 8.72 4.98 -2.48
C HIS A 21 9.37 3.96 -3.45
N HIS A 22 9.85 4.44 -4.60
CA HIS A 22 10.33 3.61 -5.70
C HIS A 22 11.64 4.17 -6.27
N VAL A 23 12.57 3.27 -6.55
CA VAL A 23 13.79 3.56 -7.30
C VAL A 23 13.47 4.03 -8.72
N PRO A 24 14.37 4.78 -9.39
CA PRO A 24 14.14 5.30 -10.74
C PRO A 24 13.65 4.25 -11.76
N ALA A 25 14.18 3.02 -11.71
CA ALA A 25 13.77 1.91 -12.58
C ALA A 25 12.29 1.50 -12.41
N GLN A 26 11.71 1.77 -11.23
CA GLN A 26 10.34 1.40 -10.89
C GLN A 26 9.35 2.57 -11.02
N ARG A 27 9.75 3.71 -11.57
CA ARG A 27 8.85 4.87 -11.73
C ARG A 27 7.65 4.63 -12.65
N HIS A 28 7.64 3.54 -13.41
CA HIS A 28 6.45 3.09 -14.15
C HIS A 28 5.28 2.72 -13.21
N ARG A 29 5.55 2.46 -11.92
CA ARG A 29 4.56 2.21 -10.87
C ARG A 29 3.97 3.48 -10.24
N CYS A 30 4.38 4.65 -10.74
CA CYS A 30 3.96 5.94 -10.20
C CYS A 30 3.12 6.73 -11.22
N TYR A 31 2.13 7.47 -10.74
CA TYR A 31 1.62 8.62 -11.47
C TYR A 31 2.66 9.73 -11.49
N ALA A 32 2.58 10.59 -12.51
CA ALA A 32 3.53 11.67 -12.73
C ALA A 32 2.86 13.03 -13.03
N PRO A 33 1.88 13.47 -12.22
CA PRO A 33 1.21 14.75 -12.44
C PRO A 33 2.19 15.92 -12.29
N VAL A 34 1.86 17.04 -12.92
CA VAL A 34 2.55 18.31 -12.73
C VAL A 34 1.75 19.13 -11.73
N ILE A 35 2.34 19.40 -10.56
CA ILE A 35 1.73 20.14 -9.46
C ILE A 35 2.61 21.37 -9.21
N PHE A 36 2.03 22.57 -9.25
CA PHE A 36 2.77 23.84 -9.13
C PHE A 36 4.02 23.92 -10.04
N GLY A 37 3.88 23.49 -11.29
CA GLY A 37 4.98 23.47 -12.28
C GLY A 37 6.03 22.38 -12.07
N ARG A 38 5.90 21.53 -11.04
CA ARG A 38 6.85 20.44 -10.74
C ARG A 38 6.24 19.08 -11.01
N ARG A 39 6.98 18.20 -11.70
CA ARG A 39 6.54 16.81 -11.91
C ARG A 39 6.75 16.01 -10.62
N VAL A 40 5.65 15.66 -9.96
CA VAL A 40 5.67 14.86 -8.73
C VAL A 40 5.46 13.39 -9.09
N ARG A 41 6.19 12.48 -8.43
CA ARG A 41 6.03 11.03 -8.61
C ARG A 41 5.24 10.48 -7.43
N LEU A 42 4.03 10.02 -7.69
CA LEU A 42 3.11 9.48 -6.67
C LEU A 42 2.97 7.97 -6.88
N CYS A 43 3.27 7.15 -5.87
CA CYS A 43 3.05 5.71 -5.95
C CYS A 43 1.57 5.43 -6.24
N ALA A 44 1.28 4.75 -7.36
CA ALA A 44 -0.10 4.50 -7.77
C ALA A 44 -0.89 3.68 -6.74
N ARG A 45 -0.22 2.76 -6.04
CA ARG A 45 -0.84 1.96 -4.97
C ARG A 45 -1.14 2.80 -3.74
N CYS A 46 -0.18 3.63 -3.28
CA CYS A 46 -0.40 4.51 -2.12
C CYS A 46 -1.50 5.56 -2.39
N SER A 47 -1.63 6.02 -3.65
CA SER A 47 -2.75 6.86 -4.07
C SER A 47 -4.12 6.19 -3.86
N GLY A 48 -4.18 4.86 -3.80
CA GLY A 48 -5.38 4.13 -3.39
C GLY A 48 -5.43 3.82 -1.90
N VAL A 49 -4.32 3.36 -1.31
CA VAL A 49 -4.27 2.94 0.10
C VAL A 49 -4.71 4.05 1.05
N TYR A 50 -4.21 5.27 0.88
CA TYR A 50 -4.55 6.36 1.79
C TYR A 50 -6.04 6.75 1.80
N PRO A 51 -6.69 7.02 0.64
CA PRO A 51 -8.14 7.25 0.64
C PRO A 51 -8.92 6.01 1.08
N GLY A 52 -8.41 4.80 0.83
CA GLY A 52 -9.02 3.55 1.31
C GLY A 52 -9.05 3.48 2.84
N ILE A 53 -7.91 3.74 3.49
CA ILE A 53 -7.82 3.78 4.96
C ILE A 53 -8.81 4.81 5.51
N ALA A 54 -8.82 6.02 4.95
CA ALA A 54 -9.75 7.07 5.36
C ALA A 54 -11.21 6.60 5.21
N ALA A 55 -11.58 5.99 4.09
CA ALA A 55 -12.92 5.47 3.86
C ALA A 55 -13.28 4.32 4.82
N GLY A 56 -12.35 3.43 5.14
CA GLY A 56 -12.54 2.35 6.11
C GLY A 56 -12.79 2.89 7.52
N LEU A 57 -11.99 3.86 7.96
CA LEU A 57 -12.17 4.53 9.25
C LEU A 57 -13.52 5.27 9.32
N VAL A 58 -13.88 6.04 8.28
CA VAL A 58 -15.18 6.73 8.21
C VAL A 58 -16.33 5.71 8.26
N SER A 59 -16.23 4.61 7.52
CA SER A 59 -17.25 3.55 7.51
C SER A 59 -17.41 2.91 8.89
N ALA A 60 -16.32 2.77 9.65
CA ALA A 60 -16.39 2.21 11.00
C ALA A 60 -17.06 3.16 12.02
N VAL A 61 -17.03 4.47 11.79
CA VAL A 61 -17.64 5.47 12.68
C VAL A 61 -19.10 5.76 12.34
N VAL A 62 -19.42 5.92 11.05
CA VAL A 62 -20.75 6.38 10.60
C VAL A 62 -21.40 5.46 9.56
N GLY A 63 -20.73 4.40 9.14
CA GLY A 63 -21.22 3.49 8.11
C GLY A 63 -22.16 2.41 8.67
N PRO A 64 -23.00 1.81 7.80
CA PRO A 64 -23.81 0.67 8.18
C PRO A 64 -22.93 -0.54 8.53
N ALA A 65 -23.41 -1.40 9.44
CA ALA A 65 -22.66 -2.54 9.96
C ALA A 65 -22.11 -3.49 8.88
N VAL A 66 -22.80 -3.62 7.73
CA VAL A 66 -22.36 -4.44 6.59
C VAL A 66 -21.02 -3.99 5.99
N LEU A 67 -20.70 -2.70 6.13
CA LEU A 67 -19.44 -2.12 5.66
C LEU A 67 -18.30 -2.27 6.67
N VAL A 68 -18.56 -2.86 7.84
CA VAL A 68 -17.61 -3.03 8.95
C VAL A 68 -17.47 -4.52 9.32
N ASP A 69 -17.62 -5.41 8.33
CA ASP A 69 -17.50 -6.86 8.52
C ASP A 69 -16.02 -7.30 8.54
N LEU A 70 -15.65 -8.13 9.51
CA LEU A 70 -14.32 -8.74 9.63
C LEU A 70 -13.93 -9.53 8.36
N ARG A 71 -14.90 -10.08 7.63
CA ARG A 71 -14.67 -10.75 6.33
C ARG A 71 -14.08 -9.79 5.30
N LEU A 72 -14.45 -8.51 5.34
CA LEU A 72 -13.88 -7.49 4.45
C LEU A 72 -12.41 -7.23 4.78
N VAL A 73 -12.03 -7.26 6.06
CA VAL A 73 -10.62 -7.17 6.50
C VAL A 73 -9.79 -8.32 5.91
N ALA A 74 -10.36 -9.52 5.82
CA ALA A 74 -9.71 -10.68 5.24
C ALA A 74 -9.65 -10.66 3.70
N VAL A 75 -10.72 -10.25 3.02
CA VAL A 75 -10.87 -10.42 1.57
C VAL A 75 -10.33 -9.23 0.76
N LEU A 76 -10.57 -7.99 1.21
CA LEU A 76 -10.24 -6.80 0.43
C LEU A 76 -8.74 -6.58 0.17
N PRO A 77 -7.81 -7.06 1.02
CA PRO A 77 -6.38 -7.04 0.70
C PRO A 77 -5.96 -8.03 -0.41
N LEU A 78 -6.74 -9.08 -0.71
CA LEU A 78 -6.36 -10.13 -1.66
C LEU A 78 -6.04 -9.59 -3.07
N PRO A 79 -6.85 -8.72 -3.70
CA PRO A 79 -6.56 -8.21 -5.03
C PRO A 79 -5.22 -7.46 -5.10
N ALA A 80 -4.85 -6.74 -4.03
CA ALA A 80 -3.58 -6.05 -3.93
C ALA A 80 -2.40 -7.02 -3.80
N LEU A 81 -2.55 -8.10 -3.02
CA LEU A 81 -1.55 -9.16 -2.93
C LEU A 81 -1.34 -9.83 -4.30
N VAL A 82 -2.42 -10.19 -5.00
CA VAL A 82 -2.35 -10.84 -6.32
C VAL A 82 -1.71 -9.92 -7.35
N ASP A 83 -2.14 -8.65 -7.46
CA ASP A 83 -1.52 -7.67 -8.38
C ASP A 83 -0.02 -7.49 -8.08
N TRP A 84 0.36 -7.44 -6.80
CA TRP A 84 1.76 -7.34 -6.41
C TRP A 84 2.56 -8.59 -6.79
N ALA A 85 2.04 -9.79 -6.51
CA ALA A 85 2.71 -11.04 -6.82
C ALA A 85 2.92 -11.18 -8.34
N VAL A 86 1.87 -10.96 -9.13
CA VAL A 86 1.95 -11.01 -10.59
C VAL A 86 2.95 -10.01 -11.13
N THR A 87 2.94 -8.75 -10.65
CA THR A 87 3.82 -7.71 -11.18
C THR A 87 5.23 -7.68 -10.59
N SER A 88 5.51 -8.54 -9.61
CA SER A 88 6.84 -8.67 -8.99
C SER A 88 7.57 -9.93 -9.45
N PHE A 89 6.84 -11.04 -9.66
CA PHE A 89 7.42 -12.33 -9.99
C PHE A 89 7.21 -12.75 -11.45
N THR A 90 6.62 -11.90 -12.28
CA THR A 90 6.48 -12.14 -13.72
C THR A 90 6.95 -10.92 -14.53
N PRO A 91 7.18 -11.05 -15.85
CA PRO A 91 7.51 -9.92 -16.72
C PRO A 91 6.37 -8.88 -16.87
N ARG A 92 5.16 -9.17 -16.36
CA ARG A 92 4.00 -8.30 -16.49
C ARG A 92 4.17 -7.04 -15.66
N ARG A 93 4.03 -5.86 -16.28
CA ARG A 93 4.17 -4.57 -15.58
C ARG A 93 2.91 -4.10 -14.84
N GLY A 94 1.73 -4.60 -15.22
CA GLY A 94 0.44 -4.11 -14.72
C GLY A 94 0.12 -2.68 -15.15
N THR A 95 -0.98 -2.12 -14.65
CA THR A 95 -1.39 -0.73 -14.90
C THR A 95 -1.56 0.04 -13.59
N ASN A 96 -1.36 1.37 -13.64
CA ASN A 96 -1.49 2.19 -12.44
C ASN A 96 -2.93 2.27 -11.94
N SER A 97 -3.93 2.21 -12.83
CA SER A 97 -5.35 2.19 -12.42
C SER A 97 -5.69 0.94 -11.60
N VAL A 98 -5.23 -0.24 -12.01
CA VAL A 98 -5.40 -1.49 -11.25
C VAL A 98 -4.69 -1.39 -9.90
N ARG A 99 -3.47 -0.85 -9.85
CA ARG A 99 -2.73 -0.63 -8.59
C ARG A 99 -3.45 0.32 -7.63
N THR A 100 -4.06 1.38 -8.16
CA THR A 100 -4.85 2.31 -7.34
C THR A 100 -6.13 1.67 -6.83
N LEU A 101 -6.87 0.95 -7.68
CA LEU A 101 -8.10 0.28 -7.27
C LEU A 101 -7.82 -0.80 -6.22
N THR A 102 -6.87 -1.69 -6.48
CA THR A 102 -6.46 -2.72 -5.51
C THR A 102 -5.88 -2.11 -4.24
N GLY A 103 -5.11 -1.02 -4.36
CA GLY A 103 -4.64 -0.23 -3.22
C GLY A 103 -5.77 0.37 -2.39
N LEU A 104 -6.85 0.84 -3.02
CA LEU A 104 -8.05 1.35 -2.33
C LEU A 104 -8.71 0.25 -1.50
N LEU A 105 -8.91 -0.94 -2.07
CA LEU A 105 -9.48 -2.08 -1.35
C LEU A 105 -8.59 -2.51 -0.18
N LEU A 106 -7.28 -2.60 -0.41
CA LEU A 106 -6.28 -2.87 0.64
C LEU A 106 -6.38 -1.84 1.77
N GLY A 107 -6.39 -0.56 1.42
CA GLY A 107 -6.49 0.54 2.38
C GLY A 107 -7.79 0.47 3.18
N TYR A 108 -8.91 0.17 2.53
CA TYR A 108 -10.19 0.01 3.21
C TYR A 108 -10.15 -1.13 4.23
N GLY A 109 -9.62 -2.30 3.84
CA GLY A 109 -9.40 -3.41 4.75
C GLY A 109 -8.49 -3.05 5.94
N TYR A 110 -7.43 -2.26 5.71
CA TYR A 110 -6.57 -1.74 6.77
C TYR A 110 -7.30 -0.78 7.72
N GLY A 111 -8.11 0.13 7.19
CA GLY A 111 -8.90 1.06 8.01
C GLY A 111 -9.84 0.31 8.94
N LEU A 112 -10.61 -0.65 8.40
CA LEU A 112 -11.49 -1.51 9.20
C LEU A 112 -10.71 -2.34 10.22
N GLY A 113 -9.63 -3.00 9.79
CA GLY A 113 -8.79 -3.82 10.65
C GLY A 113 -8.20 -3.02 11.81
N LEU A 114 -7.76 -1.78 11.56
CA LEU A 114 -7.27 -0.87 12.59
C LEU A 114 -8.35 -0.54 13.61
N THR A 115 -9.58 -0.22 13.17
CA THR A 115 -10.69 0.05 14.09
C THR A 115 -11.02 -1.18 14.95
N VAL A 116 -11.10 -2.38 14.37
CA VAL A 116 -11.36 -3.61 15.13
C VAL A 116 -10.22 -3.92 16.10
N LEU A 117 -8.97 -3.69 15.71
CA LEU A 117 -7.79 -3.92 16.57
C LEU A 117 -7.78 -3.01 17.80
N VAL A 118 -8.21 -1.75 17.65
CA VAL A 118 -8.25 -0.76 18.73
C VAL A 118 -9.49 -0.94 19.61
N SER A 119 -10.65 -1.22 19.02
CA SER A 119 -11.94 -1.18 19.70
C SER A 119 -12.54 -2.54 20.06
N GLY A 120 -11.99 -3.66 19.56
CA GLY A 120 -12.63 -4.97 19.62
C GLY A 120 -11.67 -6.17 19.73
N PRO A 121 -12.09 -7.37 19.29
CA PRO A 121 -11.31 -8.59 19.43
C PRO A 121 -10.07 -8.56 18.52
N ARG A 122 -8.89 -8.58 19.15
CA ARG A 122 -7.59 -8.42 18.47
C ARG A 122 -7.15 -9.67 17.71
N LEU A 123 -7.45 -10.86 18.23
CA LEU A 123 -6.92 -12.12 17.72
C LEU A 123 -7.28 -12.42 16.26
N PRO A 124 -8.53 -12.25 15.80
CA PRO A 124 -8.87 -12.55 14.41
C PRO A 124 -8.15 -11.63 13.41
N VAL A 125 -8.05 -10.33 13.72
CA VAL A 125 -7.34 -9.36 12.87
C VAL A 125 -5.85 -9.68 12.82
N LEU A 126 -5.24 -10.01 13.96
CA LEU A 126 -3.85 -10.45 14.00
C LEU A 126 -3.63 -11.74 13.22
N GLY A 127 -4.54 -12.71 13.33
CA GLY A 127 -4.49 -13.95 12.56
C GLY A 127 -4.54 -13.71 11.05
N ILE A 128 -5.42 -12.82 10.59
CA ILE A 128 -5.47 -12.38 9.19
C ILE A 128 -4.13 -11.75 8.78
N GLY A 129 -3.62 -10.80 9.57
CA GLY A 129 -2.35 -10.14 9.29
C GLY A 129 -1.16 -11.10 9.20
N VAL A 130 -1.06 -12.05 10.14
CA VAL A 130 -0.05 -13.12 10.12
C VAL A 130 -0.21 -14.00 8.89
N GLY A 131 -1.44 -14.37 8.52
CA GLY A 131 -1.71 -15.15 7.31
C GLY A 131 -1.19 -14.45 6.04
N TYR A 132 -1.47 -13.16 5.89
CA TYR A 132 -0.92 -12.36 4.77
C TYR A 132 0.60 -12.29 4.80
N ALA A 133 1.20 -12.10 5.98
CA ALA A 133 2.65 -12.04 6.14
C ALA A 133 3.32 -13.37 5.75
N VAL A 134 2.75 -14.50 6.17
CA VAL A 134 3.23 -15.84 5.79
C VAL A 134 3.14 -16.05 4.29
N VAL A 135 1.99 -15.75 3.66
CA VAL A 135 1.83 -15.91 2.21
C VAL A 135 2.81 -15.03 1.44
N ALA A 136 2.95 -13.76 1.82
CA ALA A 136 3.92 -12.86 1.20
C ALA A 136 5.36 -13.34 1.39
N GLY A 137 5.71 -13.81 2.59
CA GLY A 137 7.03 -14.38 2.89
C GLY A 137 7.35 -15.60 2.04
N LEU A 138 6.42 -16.55 1.93
CA LEU A 138 6.57 -17.73 1.08
C LEU A 138 6.75 -17.35 -0.40
N LEU A 139 5.98 -16.39 -0.91
CA LEU A 139 6.12 -15.91 -2.29
C LEU A 139 7.51 -15.33 -2.56
N VAL A 140 8.05 -14.54 -1.61
CA VAL A 140 9.41 -13.98 -1.73
C VAL A 140 10.45 -15.10 -1.66
N SER A 141 10.37 -15.99 -0.68
CA SER A 141 11.34 -17.08 -0.52
C SER A 141 11.37 -18.03 -1.72
N CYS A 142 10.22 -18.34 -2.32
CA CYS A 142 10.17 -19.15 -3.55
C CYS A 142 10.71 -18.43 -4.78
N SER A 143 10.80 -17.10 -4.78
CA SER A 143 11.35 -16.34 -5.90
C SER A 143 12.87 -16.30 -5.90
N GLU A 144 13.50 -16.34 -4.74
CA GLU A 144 14.96 -16.35 -4.58
C GLU A 144 15.57 -17.71 -4.93
N THR A 145 14.80 -18.79 -4.84
CA THR A 145 15.27 -20.14 -5.19
C THR A 145 15.24 -20.44 -6.69
N VAL A 146 14.64 -19.56 -7.51
CA VAL A 146 14.45 -19.75 -8.96
C VAL A 146 15.31 -18.77 -9.79
N ALA A 147 15.92 -17.78 -9.16
CA ALA A 147 16.80 -16.77 -9.77
C ALA A 147 18.28 -17.19 -9.69
#